data_AF-A0A7W7GQ37-F1
#
_entry.id   AF-A0A7W7GQ37-F1
#
_cell.length_a   1.000
_cell.length_b   1.000
_cell.length_c   1.000
_cell.angle_alpha   90.00
_cell.angle_beta   90.00
_cell.angle_gamma   90.00
#
_symmetry.space_group_name_H-M   'P 1'
#
loop_
_entity.id
_entity.type
_entity.pdbx_description
1 polymer ?
#
loop_
_entity_poly.entity_id
_entity_poly.type
_entity_poly.pdbx_seq_one_letter_code
_entity_poly.pdbx_strand_id
1 'polypeptide(L)'
;MESGLEHGLLLHLDRDPTVTWLLAQPACLHFAAPDGKRRRHVPDLLSIDREGTVCLWDARPSRRQDEGFLVAAAITEACAGLLGWEYRIHSGHGPAYEANLRWLAGFRAAMPWYPVAGQRLERLLAGHGRSVSEVFAADDGTGELISGLWHHVWSGQVAADLDASLASSTRVRWAG
;
A
#
# COMPACT_ATOMS: atom_id res chain seq x y z
N MET A 1 10.18 -10.44 1.96
CA MET A 1 9.30 -10.40 0.78
C MET A 1 9.77 -11.44 -0.19
N GLU A 2 8.98 -12.50 -0.34
CA GLU A 2 9.29 -13.70 -1.11
C GLU A 2 8.62 -13.69 -2.48
N SER A 3 7.63 -12.80 -2.71
CA SER A 3 6.94 -12.66 -3.99
C SER A 3 6.56 -11.22 -4.37
N GLY A 4 6.29 -10.99 -5.66
CA GLY A 4 5.82 -9.70 -6.16
C GLY A 4 4.44 -9.28 -5.63
N LEU A 5 3.60 -10.25 -5.25
CA LEU A 5 2.29 -9.98 -4.65
C LEU A 5 2.43 -9.48 -3.21
N GLU A 6 3.28 -10.13 -2.42
CA GLU A 6 3.59 -9.64 -1.06
C GLU A 6 4.19 -8.23 -1.14
N HIS A 7 5.08 -7.97 -2.10
CA HIS A 7 5.62 -6.62 -2.29
C HIS A 7 4.53 -5.60 -2.64
N GLY A 8 3.56 -5.98 -3.48
CA GLY A 8 2.38 -5.14 -3.77
C GLY A 8 1.56 -4.83 -2.51
N LEU A 9 1.29 -5.83 -1.69
CA LEU A 9 0.62 -5.66 -0.40
C LEU A 9 1.40 -4.71 0.53
N LEU A 10 2.72 -4.92 0.64
CA LEU A 10 3.58 -4.06 1.47
C LEU A 10 3.48 -2.60 1.03
N LEU A 11 3.61 -2.32 -0.28
CA LEU A 11 3.53 -0.94 -0.78
C LEU A 11 2.13 -0.33 -0.61
N HIS A 12 1.08 -1.14 -0.73
CA HIS A 12 -0.29 -0.69 -0.49
C HIS A 12 -0.48 -0.25 0.96
N LEU A 13 -0.02 -1.06 1.92
CA LEU A 13 -0.13 -0.75 3.34
C LEU A 13 0.84 0.35 3.81
N ASP A 14 2.08 0.39 3.29
CA ASP A 14 3.08 1.41 3.62
C ASP A 14 2.64 2.82 3.17
N ARG A 15 1.81 2.87 2.13
CA ARG A 15 1.18 4.09 1.64
C ARG A 15 -0.02 4.54 2.48
N ASP A 16 -0.76 3.60 3.06
CA ASP A 16 -2.02 3.89 3.75
C ASP A 16 -1.74 4.77 4.98
N PRO A 17 -2.23 6.02 5.03
CA PRO A 17 -1.95 6.92 6.15
C PRO A 17 -2.49 6.38 7.48
N THR A 18 -3.48 5.48 7.46
CA THR A 18 -4.03 4.87 8.68
C THR A 18 -3.09 3.82 9.27
N VAL A 19 -2.17 3.25 8.50
CA VAL A 19 -1.21 2.24 8.98
C VAL A 19 -0.02 2.91 9.66
N THR A 20 0.33 2.46 10.86
CA THR A 20 1.44 3.01 11.66
C THR A 20 2.59 2.04 11.85
N TRP A 21 2.32 0.73 11.81
CA TRP A 21 3.34 -0.31 11.92
C TRP A 21 3.13 -1.41 10.89
N LEU A 22 4.24 -1.92 10.37
CA LEU A 22 4.29 -3.09 9.50
C LEU A 22 5.37 -4.05 9.98
N LEU A 23 5.02 -5.34 10.05
CA LEU A 23 5.95 -6.41 10.40
C LEU A 23 5.78 -7.57 9.41
N ALA A 24 6.87 -7.94 8.73
CA ALA A 24 6.87 -9.10 7.86
C ALA A 24 6.99 -10.40 8.66
N GLN A 25 6.24 -11.42 8.24
CA GLN A 25 6.29 -12.78 8.80
C GLN A 25 6.24 -12.79 10.33
N PRO A 26 5.18 -12.22 10.94
CA PRO A 26 5.14 -11.85 12.35
C PRO A 26 5.21 -13.06 13.30
N ALA A 27 4.70 -14.22 12.88
CA ALA A 27 4.62 -15.41 13.71
C ALA A 27 4.42 -16.68 12.87
N CYS A 28 4.73 -17.84 13.46
CA CYS A 28 4.44 -19.15 12.88
C CYS A 28 3.36 -19.86 13.71
N LEU A 29 2.18 -20.04 13.11
CA LEU A 29 1.07 -20.77 13.70
C LEU A 29 1.27 -22.27 13.48
N HIS A 30 1.08 -23.07 14.53
CA HIS A 30 1.09 -24.52 14.48
C HIS A 30 -0.28 -25.06 14.89
N PHE A 31 -0.91 -25.86 14.03
CA PHE A 31 -2.27 -26.35 14.26
C PHE A 31 -2.47 -27.77 13.72
N ALA A 32 -3.50 -28.45 14.22
CA ALA A 32 -4.02 -29.67 13.63
C ALA A 32 -5.13 -29.30 12.65
N ALA A 33 -5.01 -29.71 11.38
CA ALA A 33 -6.05 -29.47 10.39
C ALA A 33 -7.23 -30.45 10.60
N PRO A 34 -8.38 -30.25 9.93
CA PRO A 34 -9.54 -31.13 10.06
C PRO A 34 -9.26 -32.61 9.73
N ASP A 35 -8.24 -32.88 8.90
CA ASP A 35 -7.75 -34.23 8.57
C ASP A 35 -6.86 -34.86 9.66
N GLY A 36 -6.69 -34.19 10.82
CA GLY A 36 -5.86 -34.61 11.93
C GLY A 36 -4.35 -34.37 11.74
N LYS A 37 -3.91 -33.88 10.57
CA LYS A 37 -2.49 -33.64 10.31
C LYS A 37 -2.03 -32.33 10.93
N ARG A 38 -0.83 -32.34 11.51
CA ARG A 38 -0.16 -31.12 11.96
C ARG A 38 0.31 -30.31 10.77
N ARG A 39 -0.04 -29.03 10.74
CA ARG A 39 0.40 -28.05 9.74
C ARG A 39 0.99 -26.84 10.42
N ARG A 40 1.75 -26.05 9.65
CA ARG A 40 2.23 -24.75 10.05
C ARG A 40 1.88 -23.71 9.01
N HIS A 41 1.68 -22.48 9.44
CA HIS A 41 1.42 -21.34 8.56
C HIS A 41 2.06 -20.08 9.13
N VAL A 42 2.64 -19.26 8.26
CA VAL A 42 3.27 -17.99 8.60
C VAL A 42 2.52 -16.94 7.80
N PRO A 43 1.77 -16.02 8.43
CA PRO A 43 1.17 -14.89 7.74
C PRO A 43 2.25 -14.04 7.07
N ASP A 44 1.94 -13.43 5.92
CA ASP A 44 2.93 -12.65 5.18
C ASP A 44 3.29 -11.32 5.86
N LEU A 45 2.28 -10.61 6.37
CA LEU A 45 2.46 -9.33 7.07
C LEU A 45 1.52 -9.19 8.27
N LEU A 46 1.90 -8.32 9.21
CA LEU A 46 1.04 -7.73 10.22
C LEU A 46 1.04 -6.22 10.03
N SER A 47 -0.14 -5.60 10.09
CA SER A 47 -0.29 -4.14 10.17
C SER A 47 -0.92 -3.74 11.49
N ILE A 48 -0.56 -2.55 11.98
CA ILE A 48 -1.27 -1.87 13.06
C ILE A 48 -1.73 -0.52 12.54
N ASP A 49 -3.01 -0.20 12.70
CA ASP A 49 -3.54 1.12 12.32
C ASP A 49 -3.30 2.19 13.41
N ARG A 50 -3.81 3.41 13.22
CA ARG A 50 -3.67 4.52 14.18
C ARG A 50 -4.52 4.32 15.44
N GLU A 51 -5.59 3.55 15.31
CA GLU A 51 -6.53 3.19 16.37
C GLU A 51 -6.02 2.01 17.21
N GLY A 52 -4.94 1.33 16.77
CA GLY A 52 -4.33 0.19 17.43
C GLY A 52 -4.89 -1.16 16.99
N THR A 53 -5.73 -1.21 15.96
CA THR A 53 -6.25 -2.44 15.38
C THR A 53 -5.11 -3.21 14.72
N VAL A 54 -4.96 -4.47 15.10
CA VAL A 54 -3.97 -5.38 14.52
C VAL A 54 -4.65 -6.22 13.43
N CYS A 55 -4.04 -6.28 12.25
CA CYS A 55 -4.50 -7.14 11.16
C CYS A 55 -3.35 -8.03 10.66
N LEU A 56 -3.60 -9.34 10.59
CA LEU A 56 -2.76 -10.28 9.88
C LEU A 56 -3.16 -10.34 8.40
N TRP A 57 -2.17 -10.49 7.52
CA TRP A 57 -2.39 -10.52 6.09
C TRP A 57 -1.70 -11.70 5.42
N ASP A 58 -2.42 -12.33 4.50
CA ASP A 58 -1.85 -13.26 3.52
C ASP A 58 -1.98 -12.72 2.10
N ALA A 59 -0.88 -12.71 1.36
CA ALA A 59 -0.82 -12.39 -0.04
C ALA A 59 -1.00 -13.67 -0.88
N ARG A 60 -2.22 -13.91 -1.36
CA ARG A 60 -2.54 -15.09 -2.16
C ARG A 60 -3.45 -14.75 -3.35
N PRO A 61 -2.99 -14.89 -4.61
CA PRO A 61 -3.83 -14.65 -5.78
C PRO A 61 -5.05 -15.57 -5.73
N SER A 62 -6.23 -15.09 -6.12
CA SER A 62 -7.49 -15.86 -6.03
C SER A 62 -7.39 -17.24 -6.71
N ARG A 63 -6.71 -17.33 -7.86
CA ARG A 63 -6.47 -18.59 -8.58
C ARG A 63 -5.57 -19.61 -7.86
N ARG A 64 -4.89 -19.22 -6.78
CA ARG A 64 -3.98 -20.04 -5.96
C ARG A 64 -4.50 -20.25 -4.54
N GLN A 65 -5.75 -19.88 -4.26
CA GLN A 65 -6.42 -20.16 -2.99
C GLN A 65 -7.00 -21.57 -3.04
N ASP A 66 -6.11 -22.57 -3.02
CA ASP A 66 -6.50 -23.97 -2.94
C ASP A 66 -7.11 -24.32 -1.56
N GLU A 67 -7.72 -25.49 -1.45
CA GLU A 67 -8.36 -25.97 -0.21
C GLU A 67 -7.39 -25.96 0.97
N GLY A 68 -6.12 -26.32 0.74
CA GLY A 68 -5.10 -26.34 1.78
C GLY A 68 -4.81 -24.95 2.34
N PHE A 69 -4.72 -23.95 1.47
CA PHE A 69 -4.60 -22.55 1.86
C PHE A 69 -5.84 -22.06 2.60
N LEU A 70 -7.06 -22.35 2.10
CA LEU A 70 -8.30 -21.89 2.73
C LEU A 70 -8.49 -22.45 4.15
N VAL A 71 -8.08 -23.71 4.38
CA VAL A 71 -8.06 -24.29 5.74
C VAL A 71 -7.09 -23.54 6.64
N ALA A 72 -5.88 -23.22 6.15
CA ALA A 72 -4.92 -22.45 6.92
C ALA A 72 -5.44 -21.03 7.22
N ALA A 73 -6.01 -20.36 6.22
CA ALA A 73 -6.61 -19.03 6.34
C ALA A 73 -7.72 -18.98 7.39
N ALA A 74 -8.67 -19.92 7.34
CA ALA A 74 -9.76 -19.98 8.31
C ALA A 74 -9.26 -20.23 9.75
N ILE A 75 -8.22 -21.05 9.92
CA ILE A 75 -7.61 -21.29 11.23
C ILE A 75 -6.85 -20.04 11.70
N THR A 76 -6.10 -19.38 10.81
CA THR A 76 -5.41 -18.12 11.09
C THR A 76 -6.40 -17.05 11.53
N GLU A 77 -7.53 -16.91 10.83
CA GLU A 77 -8.61 -15.98 11.16
C GLU A 77 -9.19 -16.28 12.54
N ALA A 78 -9.48 -17.54 12.85
CA ALA A 78 -9.96 -17.94 14.17
C ALA A 78 -8.94 -17.61 15.28
N CYS A 79 -7.64 -17.87 15.04
CA CYS A 79 -6.57 -17.50 15.97
C CYS A 79 -6.44 -15.99 16.16
N ALA A 80 -6.53 -15.20 15.08
CA ALA A 80 -6.53 -13.75 15.15
C ALA A 80 -7.72 -13.24 15.99
N GLY A 81 -8.91 -13.78 15.75
CA GLY A 81 -10.12 -13.42 16.50
C GLY A 81 -10.02 -13.68 18.01
N LEU A 82 -9.29 -14.71 18.45
CA LEU A 82 -9.04 -14.95 19.88
C LEU A 82 -8.22 -13.83 20.56
N LEU A 83 -7.44 -13.09 19.77
CA LEU A 83 -6.64 -11.95 20.23
C LEU A 83 -7.34 -10.61 19.99
N GLY A 84 -8.56 -10.62 19.43
CA GLY A 84 -9.24 -9.42 18.97
C GLY A 84 -8.59 -8.79 17.73
N TRP A 85 -7.83 -9.58 16.96
CA TRP A 85 -7.17 -9.13 15.74
C TRP A 85 -8.01 -9.48 14.51
N GLU A 86 -7.79 -8.73 13.43
CA GLU A 86 -8.34 -9.03 12.11
C GLU A 86 -7.43 -9.96 11.31
N TYR A 87 -8.01 -10.62 10.31
CA TYR A 87 -7.28 -11.36 9.29
C TYR A 87 -7.86 -11.04 7.91
N ARG A 88 -6.99 -10.77 6.93
CA ARG A 88 -7.40 -10.42 5.58
C ARG A 88 -6.52 -11.11 4.54
N ILE A 89 -7.13 -11.50 3.43
CA ILE A 89 -6.42 -12.09 2.28
C ILE A 89 -6.30 -11.04 1.18
N HIS A 90 -5.07 -10.71 0.81
CA HIS A 90 -4.75 -9.84 -0.31
C HIS A 90 -4.58 -10.65 -1.60
N SER A 91 -5.49 -10.45 -2.56
CA SER A 91 -5.47 -11.18 -3.84
C SER A 91 -4.69 -10.47 -4.96
N GLY A 92 -4.21 -9.25 -4.72
CA GLY A 92 -3.59 -8.38 -5.72
C GLY A 92 -4.47 -7.21 -6.12
N HIS A 93 -3.86 -6.21 -6.74
CA HIS A 93 -4.56 -5.07 -7.34
C HIS A 93 -4.50 -5.13 -8.87
N GLY A 94 -5.15 -4.17 -9.54
CA GLY A 94 -5.02 -4.01 -10.98
C GLY A 94 -3.56 -3.73 -11.38
N PRO A 95 -3.13 -4.14 -12.60
CA PRO A 95 -1.74 -4.02 -13.03
C PRO A 95 -1.25 -2.56 -13.08
N ALA A 96 -2.13 -1.61 -13.41
CA ALA A 96 -1.81 -0.18 -13.38
C ALA A 96 -1.52 0.30 -11.95
N TYR A 97 -2.40 -0.03 -11.00
CA TYR A 97 -2.21 0.30 -9.59
C TYR A 97 -0.90 -0.25 -9.03
N GLU A 98 -0.60 -1.53 -9.28
CA GLU A 98 0.66 -2.12 -8.80
C GLU A 98 1.89 -1.48 -9.46
N ALA A 99 1.84 -1.17 -10.76
CA ALA A 99 2.94 -0.49 -11.45
C ALA A 99 3.15 0.93 -10.91
N ASN A 100 2.07 1.68 -10.70
CA ASN A 100 2.09 3.02 -10.13
C ASN A 100 2.65 3.01 -8.71
N LEU A 101 2.25 2.06 -7.85
CA LEU A 101 2.81 1.96 -6.50
C LEU A 101 4.30 1.65 -6.51
N ARG A 102 4.76 0.69 -7.33
CA ARG A 102 6.21 0.38 -7.44
C ARG A 102 7.01 1.60 -7.89
N TRP A 103 6.44 2.40 -8.80
CA TRP A 103 7.06 3.61 -9.28
C TRP A 103 7.06 4.73 -8.21
N LEU A 104 5.93 4.97 -7.56
CA LEU A 104 5.78 5.96 -6.48
C LEU A 104 6.63 5.60 -5.25
N ALA A 105 6.90 4.32 -5.00
CA ALA A 105 7.74 3.86 -3.90
C ALA A 105 9.17 4.40 -3.97
N GLY A 106 9.62 4.90 -5.14
CA GLY A 106 10.89 5.63 -5.29
C GLY A 106 10.89 7.02 -4.63
N PHE A 107 9.72 7.58 -4.33
CA PHE A 107 9.53 8.91 -3.73
C PHE A 107 9.01 8.84 -2.29
N ARG A 108 8.98 7.64 -1.68
CA ARG A 108 8.43 7.45 -0.33
C ARG A 108 9.28 8.08 0.77
N ALA A 109 10.60 8.10 0.61
CA ALA A 109 11.52 8.62 1.61
C ALA A 109 11.43 10.14 1.67
N ALA A 110 11.21 10.70 2.86
CA ALA A 110 11.08 12.15 3.02
C ALA A 110 12.39 12.86 2.65
N MET A 111 12.27 13.90 1.81
CA MET A 111 13.38 14.76 1.42
C MET A 111 13.20 16.18 1.98
N PRO A 112 14.30 16.93 2.24
CA PRO A 112 14.23 18.25 2.87
C PRO A 112 13.37 19.29 2.13
N TRP A 113 13.23 19.18 0.80
CA TRP A 113 12.46 20.11 -0.01
C TRP A 113 10.97 19.77 -0.11
N TYR A 114 10.54 18.57 0.29
CA TYR A 114 9.14 18.17 0.17
C TYR A 114 8.14 19.08 0.92
N PRO A 115 8.43 19.59 2.14
CA PRO A 115 7.52 20.56 2.77
C PRO A 115 7.30 21.83 1.93
N VAL A 116 8.34 22.35 1.28
CA VAL A 116 8.25 23.54 0.41
C VAL A 116 7.55 23.20 -0.91
N ALA A 117 7.87 22.04 -1.50
CA ALA A 117 7.19 21.55 -2.70
C ALA A 117 5.69 21.36 -2.44
N GLY A 118 5.31 20.80 -1.28
CA GLY A 118 3.92 20.64 -0.85
C GLY A 118 3.16 21.96 -0.80
N GLN A 119 3.72 23.00 -0.17
CA GLN A 119 3.11 24.35 -0.14
C GLN A 119 2.98 24.99 -1.53
N ARG A 120 3.89 24.67 -2.46
CA ARG A 120 3.77 25.11 -3.86
C ARG A 120 2.67 24.33 -4.59
N LEU A 121 2.62 23.02 -4.41
CA LEU A 121 1.63 22.13 -5.01
C LEU A 121 0.22 22.43 -4.52
N GLU A 122 0.01 22.66 -3.24
CA GLU A 122 -1.27 23.05 -2.66
C GLU A 122 -1.83 24.30 -3.36
N ARG A 123 -1.01 25.36 -3.49
CA ARG A 123 -1.39 26.58 -4.22
C ARG A 123 -1.62 26.35 -5.70
N LEU A 124 -0.77 25.52 -6.33
CA LEU A 124 -0.84 25.24 -7.76
C LEU A 124 -2.09 24.44 -8.12
N LEU A 125 -2.44 23.45 -7.29
CA LEU A 125 -3.53 22.49 -7.50
C LEU A 125 -4.87 22.94 -6.90
N ALA A 126 -4.91 24.10 -6.24
CA ALA A 126 -6.13 24.68 -5.69
C ALA A 126 -7.24 24.80 -6.76
N GLY A 127 -8.48 24.43 -6.39
CA GLY A 127 -9.64 24.44 -7.28
C GLY A 127 -9.81 23.13 -8.04
N HIS A 128 -9.66 23.15 -9.37
CA HIS A 128 -10.05 22.03 -10.25
C HIS A 128 -8.96 20.96 -10.46
N GLY A 129 -7.83 21.06 -9.75
CA GLY A 129 -6.62 20.29 -10.03
C GLY A 129 -5.96 20.68 -11.36
N ARG A 130 -4.83 20.04 -11.67
CA ARG A 130 -4.07 20.24 -12.92
C ARG A 130 -3.60 18.92 -13.50
N SER A 131 -3.13 18.93 -14.74
CA SER A 131 -2.39 17.80 -15.31
C SER A 131 -0.98 17.71 -14.74
N VAL A 132 -0.40 16.51 -14.75
CA VAL A 132 1.02 16.28 -14.42
C VAL A 132 1.94 17.18 -15.28
N SER A 133 1.65 17.35 -16.57
CA SER A 133 2.43 18.23 -17.45
C SER A 133 2.43 19.69 -17.02
N GLU A 134 1.31 20.20 -16.50
CA GLU A 134 1.24 21.58 -16.00
C GLU A 134 2.04 21.75 -14.71
N VAL A 135 2.11 20.72 -13.87
CA VAL A 135 2.99 20.72 -12.69
C VAL A 135 4.46 20.71 -13.12
N PHE A 136 4.82 19.88 -14.10
CA PHE A 136 6.19 19.81 -14.60
C PHE A 136 6.64 21.14 -15.22
N ALA A 137 5.74 21.82 -15.95
CA ALA A 137 6.02 23.14 -16.52
C ALA A 137 6.18 24.25 -15.46
N ALA A 138 5.71 24.04 -14.23
CA ALA A 138 5.84 24.97 -13.11
C ALA A 138 7.07 24.69 -12.23
N ASP A 139 7.84 23.63 -12.52
CA ASP A 139 9.13 23.37 -11.90
C ASP A 139 10.16 24.40 -12.37
N ASP A 140 11.07 24.80 -11.48
CA ASP A 140 12.09 25.81 -11.74
C ASP A 140 13.39 25.25 -12.35
N GLY A 141 13.38 23.97 -12.73
CA GLY A 141 14.52 23.26 -13.31
C GLY A 141 15.33 22.45 -12.30
N THR A 142 14.99 22.55 -11.00
CA THR A 142 15.62 21.74 -9.95
C THR A 142 15.08 20.31 -9.88
N GLY A 143 13.87 20.07 -10.38
CA GLY A 143 13.15 18.81 -10.24
C GLY A 143 12.56 18.56 -8.84
N GLU A 144 12.69 19.52 -7.91
CA GLU A 144 12.15 19.40 -6.55
C GLU A 144 10.62 19.39 -6.53
N LEU A 145 9.96 20.18 -7.38
CA LEU A 145 8.51 20.20 -7.47
C LEU A 145 7.98 18.90 -8.09
N ILE A 146 8.70 18.36 -9.07
CA ILE A 146 8.38 17.07 -9.70
C ILE A 146 8.52 15.93 -8.69
N SER A 147 9.68 15.82 -8.02
CA SER A 147 9.89 14.80 -6.99
C SER A 147 8.89 14.96 -5.84
N GLY A 148 8.61 16.20 -5.44
CA GLY A 148 7.60 16.53 -4.44
C GLY A 148 6.19 16.12 -4.85
N LEU A 149 5.79 16.33 -6.11
CA LEU A 149 4.49 15.88 -6.63
C LEU A 149 4.28 14.41 -6.33
N TRP A 150 5.29 13.59 -6.66
CA TRP A 150 5.19 12.15 -6.55
C TRP A 150 5.29 11.65 -5.11
N HIS A 151 6.06 12.34 -4.27
CA HIS A 151 6.02 12.10 -2.82
C HIS A 151 4.64 12.41 -2.23
N HIS A 152 4.02 13.53 -2.62
CA HIS A 152 2.69 13.89 -2.12
C HIS A 152 1.58 13.04 -2.74
N VAL A 153 1.77 12.53 -3.95
CA VAL A 153 0.94 11.44 -4.47
C VAL A 153 1.14 10.23 -3.59
N TRP A 154 2.38 9.79 -3.30
CA TRP A 154 2.68 8.67 -2.38
C TRP A 154 1.97 8.82 -1.03
N SER A 155 2.14 9.94 -0.33
CA SER A 155 1.56 10.17 1.01
C SER A 155 0.05 10.41 1.03
N GLY A 156 -0.60 10.49 -0.14
CA GLY A 156 -2.03 10.75 -0.27
C GLY A 156 -2.43 12.22 -0.12
N GLN A 157 -1.48 13.16 -0.03
CA GLN A 157 -1.73 14.60 0.01
C GLN A 157 -2.08 15.20 -1.36
N VAL A 158 -1.68 14.52 -2.44
CA VAL A 158 -2.12 14.78 -3.81
C VAL A 158 -2.87 13.54 -4.31
N ALA A 159 -4.12 13.71 -4.70
CA ALA A 159 -4.92 12.67 -5.30
C ALA A 159 -4.67 12.58 -6.80
N ALA A 160 -4.47 11.34 -7.27
CA ALA A 160 -4.40 10.93 -8.67
C ALA A 160 -5.18 9.62 -8.81
N ASP A 161 -5.69 9.33 -10.00
CA ASP A 161 -6.24 8.00 -10.30
C ASP A 161 -5.08 7.01 -10.45
N LEU A 162 -4.94 6.12 -9.48
CA LEU A 162 -3.90 5.10 -9.46
C LEU A 162 -4.33 3.81 -10.18
N ASP A 163 -5.61 3.65 -10.51
CA ASP A 163 -6.10 2.50 -11.28
C ASP A 163 -5.91 2.69 -12.80
N ALA A 164 -5.54 3.89 -13.23
CA ALA A 164 -5.10 4.21 -14.58
C ALA A 164 -3.57 4.44 -14.64
N SER A 165 -2.97 4.28 -15.82
CA SER A 165 -1.54 4.58 -16.02
C SER A 165 -1.27 6.07 -15.75
N LEU A 166 -0.28 6.36 -14.91
CA LEU A 166 0.19 7.74 -14.71
C LEU A 166 0.88 8.26 -15.97
N ALA A 167 0.36 9.34 -16.52
CA ALA A 167 0.82 9.98 -17.74
C ALA A 167 0.83 11.51 -17.57
N SER A 168 1.41 12.22 -18.55
CA SER A 168 1.45 13.69 -18.57
C SER A 168 0.06 14.32 -18.45
N SER A 169 -0.97 13.68 -19.00
CA SER A 169 -2.37 14.13 -18.95
C SER A 169 -3.10 13.75 -17.66
N THR A 170 -2.51 12.93 -16.79
CA THR A 170 -3.14 12.51 -15.53
C THR A 170 -3.49 13.73 -14.70
N ARG A 171 -4.74 13.79 -14.25
CA ARG A 171 -5.23 14.86 -13.39
C ARG A 171 -4.81 14.59 -11.96
N VAL A 172 -4.15 15.58 -11.37
CA VAL A 172 -3.75 15.62 -9.97
C VAL A 172 -4.47 16.76 -9.27
N ARG A 173 -4.95 16.50 -8.06
CA ARG A 173 -5.60 17.51 -7.21
C ARG A 173 -5.03 17.41 -5.80
N TRP A 174 -5.00 18.52 -5.09
CA TRP A 174 -4.70 18.46 -3.67
C TRP A 174 -5.83 17.71 -2.93
N ALA A 175 -5.47 16.85 -1.98
CA ALA A 175 -6.41 15.92 -1.33
C ALA A 175 -7.07 16.48 -0.07
N GLY A 176 -6.64 17.65 0.43
CA GLY A 176 -7.20 18.34 1.60
C GLY A 176 -7.28 19.83 1.42
#